data_AF-A0A5E4GKY2-F1
#
_entry.id   AF-A0A5E4GKY2-F1
#
_cell.length_a   1.000
_cell.length_b   1.000
_cell.length_c   1.000
_cell.angle_alpha   90.00
_cell.angle_beta   90.00
_cell.angle_gamma   90.00
#
_symmetry.space_group_name_H-M   'P 1'
#
loop_
_entity.id
_entity.type
_entity.pdbx_description
1 polymer ?
#
loop_
_entity_poly.entity_id
_entity_poly.type
_entity_poly.pdbx_seq_one_letter_code
_entity_poly.pdbx_strand_id
1 'polypeptide(L)'
;DLYNMMDFERRQVVLDGDAQAAISYMNAKAIVDSQFFCMFSVDEENRLANLFWRDSQSLHDYCCFGDVVILDSTYKTNVYDKPLVVFVGVNNHNATTVFGCAFLVDETADTYRW
;
A
#
# COMPACT_ATOMS: atom_id res chain seq x y z
N ASP A 1 1.30 -19.60 -8.57
CA ASP A 1 2.19 -19.14 -9.66
C ASP A 1 1.51 -18.63 -10.93
N LEU A 2 0.33 -19.12 -11.32
CA LEU A 2 -0.46 -18.47 -12.38
C LEU A 2 -1.26 -17.24 -11.88
N TYR A 3 -1.70 -17.27 -10.62
CA TYR A 3 -2.47 -16.18 -10.01
C TYR A 3 -1.65 -14.88 -9.93
N ASN A 4 -0.39 -14.96 -9.48
CA ASN A 4 0.53 -13.82 -9.40
C ASN A 4 0.89 -13.23 -10.78
N MET A 5 0.91 -14.06 -11.84
CA MET A 5 1.19 -13.61 -13.22
C MET A 5 0.00 -12.84 -13.82
N MET A 6 -1.23 -13.33 -13.65
CA MET A 6 -2.42 -12.61 -14.10
C MET A 6 -2.62 -11.30 -13.33
N ASP A 7 -2.26 -11.30 -12.04
CA ASP A 7 -2.25 -10.10 -11.22
C ASP A 7 -1.15 -9.12 -11.67
N PHE A 8 0.03 -9.61 -12.05
CA PHE A 8 1.12 -8.81 -12.62
C PHE A 8 0.73 -8.16 -13.96
N GLU A 9 0.01 -8.88 -14.82
CA GLU A 9 -0.45 -8.34 -16.11
C GLU A 9 -1.55 -7.28 -15.95
N ARG A 10 -2.43 -7.42 -14.95
CA ARG A 10 -3.46 -6.41 -14.62
C ARG A 10 -2.85 -5.11 -14.07
N ARG A 11 -1.58 -5.13 -13.63
CA ARG A 11 -0.79 -4.02 -13.06
C ARG A 11 -0.05 -3.15 -14.10
N GLN A 12 -0.18 -3.39 -15.40
CA GLN A 12 0.68 -2.73 -16.41
C GLN A 12 0.07 -1.53 -17.15
N VAL A 13 -1.02 -0.92 -16.66
CA VAL A 13 -1.60 0.26 -17.32
C VAL A 13 -1.79 1.40 -16.33
N VAL A 14 -0.71 2.12 -16.04
CA VAL A 14 -0.77 3.47 -15.42
C VAL A 14 -0.08 4.45 -16.37
N LEU A 15 -0.81 5.49 -16.78
CA LEU A 15 -0.33 6.47 -17.75
C LEU A 15 0.47 7.60 -17.05
N ASP A 16 1.79 7.47 -17.16
CA ASP A 16 2.86 8.50 -17.04
C ASP A 16 3.14 9.13 -15.65
N GLY A 17 4.37 9.62 -15.45
CA GLY A 17 4.79 10.39 -14.27
C GLY A 17 5.29 9.59 -13.05
N ASP A 18 5.06 10.15 -11.86
CA ASP A 18 5.53 9.64 -10.56
C ASP A 18 4.82 8.34 -10.11
N ALA A 19 3.54 8.16 -10.48
CA ALA A 19 2.77 6.95 -10.20
C ALA A 19 3.40 5.70 -10.85
N GLN A 20 3.84 5.80 -12.11
CA GLN A 20 4.52 4.71 -12.80
C GLN A 20 5.88 4.40 -12.16
N ALA A 21 6.60 5.42 -11.71
CA ALA A 21 7.87 5.25 -11.00
C ALA A 21 7.66 4.53 -9.64
N ALA A 22 6.62 4.93 -8.90
CA ALA A 22 6.25 4.28 -7.63
C ALA A 22 5.88 2.80 -7.85
N ILE A 23 5.03 2.49 -8.83
CA ILE A 23 4.66 1.10 -9.14
C ILE A 23 5.88 0.27 -9.58
N SER A 24 6.74 0.84 -10.42
CA SER A 24 7.97 0.17 -10.85
C SER A 24 8.89 -0.13 -9.67
N TYR A 25 9.00 0.80 -8.72
CA TYR A 25 9.74 0.60 -7.49
C TYR A 25 9.14 -0.52 -6.62
N MET A 26 7.82 -0.52 -6.43
CA MET A 26 7.15 -1.57 -5.65
C MET A 26 7.30 -2.96 -6.30
N ASN A 27 7.19 -3.05 -7.62
CA ASN A 27 7.42 -4.29 -8.35
C ASN A 27 8.87 -4.77 -8.22
N ALA A 28 9.85 -3.86 -8.32
CA ALA A 28 11.25 -4.18 -8.10
C ALA A 28 11.50 -4.68 -6.66
N LYS A 29 10.85 -4.08 -5.66
CA LYS A 29 10.89 -4.55 -4.27
C LYS A 29 10.31 -5.95 -4.10
N ALA A 30 9.17 -6.24 -4.72
CA ALA A 30 8.54 -7.57 -4.67
C ALA A 30 9.38 -8.67 -5.33
N ILE A 31 10.23 -8.34 -6.30
CA ILE A 31 11.18 -9.28 -6.91
C ILE A 31 12.32 -9.63 -5.93
N VAL A 32 12.77 -8.64 -5.15
CA VAL A 32 13.91 -8.80 -4.22
C VAL A 32 13.48 -9.41 -2.88
N ASP A 33 12.31 -9.04 -2.37
CA ASP A 33 11.76 -9.50 -1.09
C ASP A 33 10.44 -10.23 -1.36
N SER A 34 10.45 -11.56 -1.18
CA SER A 34 9.27 -12.40 -1.42
C SER A 34 8.14 -12.21 -0.41
N GLN A 35 8.41 -11.56 0.72
CA GLN A 35 7.40 -11.23 1.74
C GLN A 35 6.87 -9.80 1.61
N PHE A 36 7.52 -8.97 0.78
CA PHE A 36 6.99 -7.68 0.37
C PHE A 36 5.68 -7.89 -0.39
N PHE A 37 4.70 -7.06 -0.08
CA PHE A 37 3.39 -7.12 -0.72
C PHE A 37 2.96 -5.72 -1.13
N CYS A 38 2.45 -5.59 -2.35
CA CYS A 38 1.78 -4.39 -2.82
C CYS A 38 0.59 -4.74 -3.70
N MET A 39 -0.41 -3.87 -3.67
CA MET A 39 -1.61 -3.97 -4.50
C MET A 39 -2.05 -2.56 -4.86
N PHE A 40 -2.59 -2.39 -6.06
CA PHE A 40 -3.12 -1.10 -6.49
C PHE A 40 -4.30 -1.26 -7.42
N SER A 41 -5.03 -0.16 -7.60
CA SER A 41 -6.13 -0.01 -8.54
C SER A 41 -5.97 1.26 -9.35
N VAL A 42 -6.62 1.29 -10.51
CA VAL A 42 -6.66 2.46 -11.38
C VAL A 42 -8.08 2.99 -11.49
N ASP A 43 -8.22 4.29 -11.75
CA ASP A 43 -9.52 4.90 -12.03
C ASP A 43 -9.94 4.70 -13.50
N GLU A 44 -11.09 5.26 -13.87
CA GLU A 44 -11.64 5.19 -15.24
C GLU A 44 -10.72 5.85 -16.29
N GLU A 45 -9.79 6.71 -15.86
CA GLU A 45 -8.81 7.40 -16.70
C GLU A 45 -7.44 6.69 -16.73
N ASN A 46 -7.34 5.47 -16.18
CA ASN A 46 -6.10 4.70 -16.01
C ASN A 46 -5.01 5.43 -15.19
N ARG A 47 -5.43 6.24 -14.21
CA ARG A 47 -4.53 6.84 -13.22
C ARG A 47 -4.53 6.02 -11.94
N LEU A 48 -3.44 6.08 -11.19
CA LEU A 48 -3.34 5.40 -9.89
C LEU A 48 -4.44 5.91 -8.93
N ALA A 49 -5.41 5.05 -8.62
CA ALA A 49 -6.51 5.36 -7.72
C ALA A 49 -6.09 5.10 -6.28
N ASN A 50 -5.79 3.84 -5.98
CA ASN A 50 -5.36 3.39 -4.66
C ASN A 50 -4.07 2.54 -4.78
N LEU A 51 -3.19 2.62 -3.79
CA LEU A 51 -1.96 1.83 -3.68
C LEU A 51 -1.75 1.43 -2.23
N PHE A 52 -1.75 0.14 -1.93
CA PHE A 52 -1.39 -0.43 -0.63
C PHE A 52 -0.04 -1.15 -0.72
N TRP A 53 0.77 -1.05 0.33
CA TRP A 53 1.98 -1.85 0.45
C TRP A 53 2.36 -2.14 1.90
N ARG A 54 3.10 -3.24 2.09
CA ARG A 54 3.81 -3.59 3.32
C ARG A 54 5.12 -4.30 2.98
N ASP A 55 6.15 -4.07 3.78
CA ASP A 55 7.40 -4.82 3.68
C ASP A 55 7.42 -6.06 4.60
N SER A 56 8.48 -6.85 4.51
CA SER A 56 8.69 -8.05 5.31
C SER A 56 8.75 -7.76 6.81
N GLN A 57 9.38 -6.65 7.21
CA GLN A 57 9.46 -6.26 8.61
C GLN A 57 8.09 -5.88 9.16
N SER A 58 7.32 -5.08 8.42
CA SER A 58 5.95 -4.68 8.78
C SER A 58 5.03 -5.90 8.96
N LEU A 59 5.20 -6.94 8.12
CA LEU A 59 4.50 -8.22 8.29
C LEU A 59 4.89 -8.91 9.59
N HIS A 60 6.19 -9.01 9.87
CA HIS A 60 6.68 -9.65 11.09
C HIS A 60 6.16 -8.92 12.33
N ASP A 61 6.23 -7.59 12.31
CA ASP A 61 5.76 -6.74 13.39
C ASP A 61 4.24 -6.89 13.58
N TYR A 62 3.46 -6.96 12.51
CA TYR A 62 2.02 -7.23 12.61
C TYR A 62 1.73 -8.61 13.21
N CYS A 63 2.47 -9.65 12.83
CA CYS A 63 2.32 -10.98 13.42
C CYS A 63 2.63 -11.01 14.92
N CYS A 64 3.49 -10.11 15.41
CA CYS A 64 3.87 -10.01 16.81
C CYS A 64 3.00 -9.06 17.65
N PHE A 65 2.54 -7.95 17.05
CA PHE A 65 1.94 -6.81 17.76
C PHE A 65 0.59 -6.36 17.17
N GLY A 66 0.01 -7.14 16.25
CA GLY A 66 -1.23 -6.80 15.53
C GLY A 66 -2.52 -6.96 16.34
N ASP A 67 -2.44 -7.14 17.66
CA ASP A 67 -3.61 -7.23 18.55
C ASP A 67 -4.46 -5.95 18.51
N VAL A 68 -3.81 -4.80 18.31
CA VAL A 68 -4.44 -3.50 18.15
C VAL A 68 -3.82 -2.80 16.94
N VAL A 69 -4.67 -2.37 16.01
CA VAL A 69 -4.28 -1.59 14.84
C VAL A 69 -4.99 -0.24 14.89
N ILE A 70 -4.22 0.81 14.69
CA ILE A 70 -4.67 2.19 14.54
C ILE A 70 -4.44 2.58 13.07
N LEU A 71 -5.46 3.20 12.49
CA LEU A 71 -5.36 3.83 11.17
C LEU A 71 -5.15 5.31 11.40
N ASP A 72 -4.00 5.82 10.96
CA ASP A 72 -3.74 7.25 10.92
C ASP A 72 -3.79 7.71 9.47
N SER A 73 -4.70 8.62 9.14
CA SER A 73 -4.78 9.21 7.80
C SER A 73 -4.29 10.65 7.85
N THR A 74 -3.21 10.93 7.12
CA THR A 74 -2.80 12.32 6.88
C THR A 74 -3.59 12.83 5.68
N TYR A 75 -4.52 13.74 5.95
CA TYR A 75 -5.38 14.32 4.92
C TYR A 75 -4.57 15.09 3.88
N LYS A 76 -4.74 14.74 2.59
CA LYS A 76 -4.36 15.54 1.41
C LYS A 76 -2.94 16.15 1.45
N THR A 77 -1.94 15.34 1.79
CA THR A 77 -0.55 15.80 1.89
C THR A 77 0.22 15.77 0.57
N ASN A 78 -0.31 15.13 -0.48
CA ASN A 78 0.33 15.09 -1.80
C ASN A 78 -0.32 16.05 -2.81
N VAL A 79 0.39 16.33 -3.90
CA VAL A 79 -0.06 17.25 -4.97
C VAL A 79 -1.33 16.80 -5.71
N TYR A 80 -1.84 15.60 -5.39
CA TYR A 80 -3.04 14.99 -5.94
C TYR A 80 -4.21 14.97 -4.96
N ASP A 81 -4.08 15.64 -3.79
CA ASP A 81 -5.10 15.67 -2.74
C ASP A 81 -5.55 14.27 -2.29
N LYS A 82 -4.66 13.27 -2.36
CA LYS A 82 -4.94 11.90 -1.91
C LYS A 82 -4.50 11.70 -0.46
N PRO A 83 -5.34 11.09 0.39
CA PRO A 83 -4.93 10.71 1.74
C PRO A 83 -3.86 9.62 1.70
N LEU A 84 -2.87 9.76 2.58
CA LEU A 84 -1.95 8.68 2.95
C LEU A 84 -2.44 8.11 4.28
N VAL A 85 -2.75 6.82 4.28
CA VAL A 85 -3.13 6.04 5.45
C VAL A 85 -1.95 5.21 5.89
N VAL A 86 -1.60 5.27 7.17
CA VAL A 86 -0.58 4.44 7.79
C VAL A 86 -1.27 3.51 8.78
N PHE A 87 -0.98 2.21 8.67
CA PHE A 87 -1.43 1.19 9.60
C PHE A 87 -0.37 1.07 10.68
N VAL A 88 -0.71 1.41 11.92
CA VAL A 88 0.25 1.41 13.03
C VAL A 88 -0.28 0.63 14.23
N GLY A 89 0.63 0.09 15.02
CA GLY A 89 0.37 -0.46 16.33
C GLY A 89 1.44 -0.01 17.32
N VAL A 90 1.49 -0.69 18.46
CA VAL A 90 2.43 -0.42 19.54
C VAL A 90 3.12 -1.72 19.91
N ASN A 91 4.45 -1.72 19.96
CA ASN A 91 5.21 -2.89 20.38
C ASN A 91 5.37 -2.96 21.91
N ASN A 92 6.03 -4.01 22.40
CA ASN A 92 6.28 -4.23 23.85
C ASN A 92 7.11 -3.14 24.55
N HIS A 93 7.72 -2.23 23.80
CA HIS A 93 8.47 -1.09 24.32
C HIS A 93 7.65 0.21 24.30
N ASN A 94 6.35 0.13 24.08
CA ASN A 94 5.45 1.27 23.89
C ASN A 94 5.87 2.17 22.71
N ALA A 95 6.56 1.61 21.71
CA ALA A 95 6.97 2.34 20.52
C ALA A 95 6.00 2.08 19.36
N THR A 96 5.66 3.16 18.64
CA THR A 96 4.87 3.08 17.40
C THR A 96 5.57 2.18 16.39
N THR A 97 4.82 1.24 15.84
CA THR A 97 5.30 0.28 14.85
C THR A 97 4.39 0.33 13.63
N VAL A 98 4.95 0.39 12.42
CA VAL A 98 4.20 0.49 11.17
C VAL A 98 3.99 -0.91 10.59
N PHE A 99 2.75 -1.23 10.22
CA PHE A 99 2.34 -2.50 9.64
C PHE A 99 2.09 -2.41 8.12
N GLY A 100 2.01 -1.20 7.58
CA GLY A 100 1.84 -0.95 6.16
C GLY A 100 1.33 0.47 5.91
N CYS A 101 1.19 0.81 4.63
CA CYS A 101 0.70 2.10 4.19
C CYS A 101 -0.23 1.95 3.00
N ALA A 102 -1.12 2.93 2.81
CA ALA A 102 -1.96 3.04 1.62
C ALA A 102 -2.09 4.50 1.14
N PHE A 103 -2.01 4.72 -0.16
CA PHE A 103 -2.61 5.88 -0.81
C PHE A 103 -4.03 5.53 -1.24
N LEU A 104 -5.00 6.36 -0.88
CA LEU A 104 -6.40 6.17 -1.29
C LEU A 104 -6.83 7.27 -2.26
N VAL A 105 -7.87 7.00 -3.04
CA VAL A 105 -8.57 8.04 -3.80
C VAL A 105 -9.41 8.93 -2.89
N ASP A 106 -10.02 8.35 -1.85
CA ASP A 106 -10.81 9.04 -0.82
C ASP A 106 -10.86 8.22 0.48
N GLU A 107 -11.46 8.79 1.53
CA GLU A 107 -11.65 8.14 2.85
C GLU A 107 -13.06 7.53 2.99
N THR A 108 -13.57 6.84 1.95
CA THR A 108 -14.86 6.13 2.03
C THR A 108 -14.70 4.69 2.48
N ALA A 109 -15.73 4.10 3.08
CA ALA A 109 -15.68 2.70 3.53
C ALA A 109 -15.37 1.70 2.41
N ASP A 110 -15.69 2.04 1.16
CA ASP A 110 -15.42 1.20 -0.01
C ASP A 110 -13.95 1.25 -0.43
N THR A 111 -13.25 2.38 -0.26
CA THR A 111 -11.81 2.47 -0.56
C THR A 111 -10.94 1.74 0.45
N TYR A 112 -11.44 1.46 1.65
CA TYR A 112 -10.76 0.60 2.63
C TYR A 112 -10.93 -0.91 2.37
N ARG A 113 -11.55 -1.31 1.26
CA ARG A 113 -11.72 -2.71 0.88
C ARG A 113 -10.72 -3.09 -0.21
N TRP A 114 -9.89 -4.08 0.08
CA TRP A 114 -8.72 -4.50 -0.71
C TRP A 114 -8.79 -5.99 -1.03
#